data_AF-A0A7Y0SCL4-F1
#
_entry.id   AF-A0A7Y0SCL4-F1
#
_cell.length_a   1.000
_cell.length_b   1.000
_cell.length_c   1.000
_cell.angle_alpha   90.00
_cell.angle_beta   90.00
_cell.angle_gamma   90.00
#
_symmetry.space_group_name_H-M   'P 1'
#
loop_
_entity.id
_entity.type
_entity.pdbx_description
1 polymer ?
#
loop_
_entity_poly.entity_id
_entity_poly.type
_entity_poly.pdbx_seq_one_letter_code
_entity_poly.pdbx_strand_id
1 'polypeptide(L)'
;LSETIRPEMDESTRWQLTKLLTLNHFTEEDGLATLKQTLNLYAFSGTAETKAVIDALTKLEFEPTTGRISQKGKVGFAHGIKIILTVSDQILPK
;
A
#
# COMPACT_ATOMS: atom_id res chain seq x y z
N LEU A 1 20.58 -18.31 -1.94
CA LEU A 1 19.54 -18.82 -1.01
C LEU A 1 19.22 -17.65 -0.09
N SER A 2 17.99 -17.12 -0.12
CA SER A 2 17.64 -16.04 0.82
C SER A 2 17.54 -16.62 2.23
N GLU A 3 18.07 -15.90 3.20
CA GLU A 3 18.01 -16.31 4.61
C GLU A 3 16.56 -16.34 5.11
N THR A 4 16.24 -17.28 6.01
CA THR A 4 14.91 -17.37 6.62
C THR A 4 14.74 -16.22 7.61
N ILE A 5 13.90 -15.25 7.29
CA ILE A 5 13.60 -14.11 8.16
C ILE A 5 12.38 -14.44 9.03
N ARG A 6 12.53 -14.33 10.35
CA ARG A 6 11.44 -14.45 11.32
C ARG A 6 11.09 -13.05 11.84
N PRO A 7 9.85 -12.56 11.66
CA PRO A 7 9.43 -11.28 12.23
C PRO A 7 9.43 -11.34 13.76
N GLU A 8 9.89 -10.28 14.43
CA GLU A 8 9.60 -10.09 15.84
C GLU A 8 8.10 -9.80 16.01
N MET A 9 7.37 -10.71 16.67
CA MET A 9 5.93 -10.59 16.87
C MET A 9 5.62 -10.03 18.25
N ASP A 10 5.63 -8.72 18.38
CA ASP A 10 5.09 -8.06 19.58
C ASP A 10 3.55 -7.95 19.51
N GLU A 11 2.95 -7.41 20.58
CA GLU A 11 1.50 -7.26 20.68
C GLU A 11 0.94 -6.22 19.71
N SER A 12 1.77 -5.23 19.33
CA SER A 12 1.42 -4.19 18.35
C SER A 12 1.39 -4.74 16.91
N THR A 13 2.34 -5.60 16.55
CA THR A 13 2.45 -6.27 15.24
C THR A 13 1.23 -7.17 14.97
N ARG A 14 0.71 -7.84 16.01
CA ARG A 14 -0.52 -8.66 15.90
C ARG A 14 -1.75 -7.81 15.57
N TRP A 15 -1.89 -6.65 16.22
CA TRP A 15 -2.99 -5.73 15.94
C TRP A 15 -2.89 -5.07 14.57
N GLN A 16 -1.67 -4.78 14.13
CA GLN A 16 -1.42 -4.26 12.80
C GLN A 16 -1.75 -5.28 11.69
N LEU A 17 -1.55 -6.58 11.91
CA LEU A 17 -2.02 -7.65 11.01
C LEU A 17 -3.55 -7.69 10.90
N THR A 18 -4.28 -7.46 11.99
CA THR A 18 -5.75 -7.39 11.97
C THR A 18 -6.25 -6.24 11.09
N LYS A 19 -5.53 -5.10 11.06
CA LYS A 19 -5.81 -3.99 10.13
C LYS A 19 -5.55 -4.35 8.65
N LEU A 20 -4.73 -5.37 8.37
CA LEU A 20 -4.47 -5.83 7.00
C LEU A 20 -5.60 -6.71 6.43
N LEU A 21 -6.49 -7.21 7.27
CA LEU A 21 -7.59 -8.10 6.86
C LEU A 21 -8.84 -7.34 6.40
N THR A 22 -8.90 -6.02 6.60
CA THR A 22 -10.04 -5.19 6.20
C THR A 22 -9.76 -4.45 4.89
N LEU A 23 -10.57 -4.76 3.88
CA LEU A 23 -10.40 -4.36 2.47
C LEU A 23 -10.48 -2.85 2.16
N ASN A 24 -10.88 -2.00 3.10
CA ASN A 24 -11.22 -0.58 2.86
C ASN A 24 -10.21 0.44 3.43
N HIS A 25 -9.04 0.02 3.89
CA HIS A 25 -8.19 0.88 4.73
C HIS A 25 -7.46 2.04 4.04
N PHE A 26 -7.31 2.01 2.71
CA PHE A 26 -6.47 2.97 1.98
C PHE A 26 -7.27 4.12 1.34
N THR A 27 -8.59 4.06 1.44
CA THR A 27 -9.53 5.04 0.86
C THR A 27 -10.23 5.86 1.93
N GLU A 28 -9.57 6.04 3.06
CA GLU A 28 -9.98 6.88 4.20
C GLU A 28 -9.01 8.06 4.35
N GLU A 29 -9.36 9.03 5.19
CA GLU A 29 -8.58 10.28 5.38
C GLU A 29 -7.10 10.02 5.76
N ASP A 30 -6.84 8.95 6.51
CA ASP A 30 -5.50 8.52 6.96
C ASP A 30 -4.86 7.43 6.07
N GLY A 31 -5.30 7.27 4.83
CA GLY A 31 -4.85 6.19 3.94
C GLY A 31 -3.33 6.14 3.72
N LEU A 32 -2.66 7.28 3.62
CA LEU A 32 -1.19 7.35 3.47
C LEU A 32 -0.46 6.85 4.72
N ALA A 33 -0.90 7.27 5.91
CA ALA A 33 -0.31 6.84 7.17
C ALA A 33 -0.51 5.33 7.37
N THR A 34 -1.70 4.84 7.04
CA THR A 34 -2.02 3.40 7.08
C THR A 34 -1.14 2.62 6.11
N LEU A 35 -0.98 3.09 4.86
CA LEU A 35 -0.08 2.47 3.87
C LEU A 35 1.37 2.42 4.37
N LYS A 36 1.89 3.53 4.94
CA LYS A 36 3.25 3.55 5.50
C LYS A 36 3.42 2.58 6.66
N GLN A 37 2.44 2.50 7.57
CA GLN A 37 2.47 1.53 8.67
C GLN A 37 2.45 0.09 8.13
N THR A 38 1.59 -0.18 7.15
CA THR A 38 1.52 -1.47 6.46
C THR A 38 2.83 -1.86 5.79
N LEU A 39 3.47 -0.94 5.06
CA LEU A 39 4.75 -1.23 4.42
C LEU A 39 5.87 -1.46 5.44
N ASN A 40 5.86 -0.73 6.57
CA ASN A 40 6.82 -0.94 7.65
C ASN A 40 6.67 -2.31 8.32
N LEU A 41 5.46 -2.87 8.40
CA LEU A 41 5.24 -4.24 8.85
C LEU A 41 5.90 -5.27 7.94
N TYR A 42 5.83 -5.05 6.62
CA TYR A 42 6.43 -5.93 5.63
C TYR A 42 7.95 -5.72 5.49
N ALA A 43 8.48 -4.59 5.95
CA ALA A 43 9.90 -4.25 5.92
C ALA A 43 10.70 -4.98 7.01
N PHE A 44 10.65 -6.33 7.01
CA PHE A 44 11.25 -7.18 8.05
C PHE A 44 12.78 -7.02 8.20
N SER A 45 13.49 -6.73 7.10
CA SER A 45 14.93 -6.47 7.15
C SER A 45 15.28 -5.07 7.68
N GLY A 46 14.30 -4.15 7.70
CA GLY A 46 14.43 -2.82 8.29
C GLY A 46 15.56 -1.97 7.73
N THR A 47 16.08 -2.25 6.52
CA THR A 47 17.24 -1.54 5.98
C THR A 47 16.98 -0.04 5.84
N ALA A 48 18.04 0.76 5.94
CA ALA A 48 17.95 2.20 5.77
C ALA A 48 17.35 2.58 4.40
N GLU A 49 17.65 1.82 3.34
CA GLU A 49 17.05 2.06 2.03
C GLU A 49 15.55 1.79 2.03
N THR A 50 15.11 0.68 2.63
CA THR A 50 13.68 0.31 2.67
C THR A 50 12.87 1.36 3.43
N LYS A 51 13.38 1.85 4.57
CA LYS A 51 12.75 2.92 5.33
C LYS A 51 12.71 4.22 4.55
N ALA A 52 13.81 4.59 3.89
CA ALA A 52 13.85 5.78 3.05
C ALA A 52 12.79 5.73 1.94
N VAL A 53 12.61 4.59 1.27
CA VAL A 53 11.59 4.42 0.23
C VAL A 53 10.17 4.54 0.79
N ILE A 54 9.89 3.99 1.98
CA ILE A 54 8.57 4.14 2.62
C ILE A 54 8.31 5.61 3.00
N ASP A 55 9.34 6.29 3.52
CA ASP A 55 9.24 7.70 3.88
C ASP A 55 9.08 8.61 2.67
N ALA A 56 9.62 8.19 1.50
CA ALA A 56 9.47 8.85 0.21
C ALA A 56 8.02 9.03 -0.26
N LEU A 57 7.09 8.22 0.25
CA LEU A 57 5.69 8.33 -0.10
C LEU A 57 5.12 9.61 0.52
N THR A 58 4.77 10.59 -0.32
CA THR A 58 4.39 11.93 0.15
C THR A 58 2.89 12.17 0.10
N LYS A 59 2.17 11.48 -0.79
CA LYS A 59 0.74 11.66 -0.98
C LYS A 59 0.08 10.39 -1.47
N LEU A 60 -1.11 10.09 -0.96
CA LEU A 60 -2.00 9.05 -1.45
C LEU A 60 -3.36 9.69 -1.72
N GLU A 61 -3.86 9.53 -2.93
CA GLU A 61 -5.18 10.00 -3.35
C GLU A 61 -5.95 8.84 -3.97
N PHE A 62 -7.27 8.91 -3.88
CA PHE A 62 -8.14 7.92 -4.49
C PHE A 62 -9.38 8.58 -5.09
N GLU A 63 -9.80 8.08 -6.24
CA GLU A 63 -10.96 8.58 -6.98
C GLU A 63 -11.83 7.38 -7.40
N PRO A 64 -13.12 7.35 -7.04
CA PRO A 64 -14.05 6.39 -7.61
C PRO A 64 -14.10 6.55 -9.14
N THR A 65 -13.99 5.44 -9.86
CA THR A 65 -13.98 5.44 -11.33
C THR A 65 -14.90 4.36 -11.87
N THR A 66 -15.40 4.60 -13.09
CA THR A 66 -16.21 3.62 -13.80
C THR A 66 -15.63 3.37 -15.19
N GLY A 67 -15.47 2.10 -15.53
CA GLY A 67 -14.96 1.65 -16.81
C GLY A 67 -16.04 0.91 -17.58
N ARG A 68 -16.30 1.31 -18.83
CA ARG A 68 -17.16 0.53 -19.71
C ARG A 68 -16.39 -0.69 -20.20
N ILE A 69 -16.87 -1.88 -19.87
CA ILE A 69 -16.32 -3.15 -20.32
C ILE A 69 -17.22 -3.71 -21.42
N SER A 70 -16.62 -4.05 -22.57
CA SER A 70 -17.30 -4.76 -23.64
C SER A 70 -16.63 -6.10 -23.84
N GLN A 71 -17.35 -7.19 -23.64
CA GLN A 71 -16.84 -8.55 -23.87
C GLN A 71 -17.89 -9.39 -24.59
N LYS A 72 -17.52 -9.98 -25.73
CA LYS A 72 -18.38 -10.85 -26.55
C LYS A 72 -19.76 -10.23 -26.89
N GLY A 73 -19.78 -8.94 -27.21
CA GLY A 73 -21.01 -8.22 -27.57
C GLY A 73 -21.91 -7.82 -26.39
N LYS A 74 -21.52 -8.13 -25.15
CA LYS A 74 -22.19 -7.63 -23.94
C LYS A 74 -21.43 -6.43 -23.39
N VAL A 75 -22.16 -5.34 -23.15
CA VAL A 75 -21.62 -4.11 -22.54
C VAL A 75 -22.04 -4.05 -21.08
N GLY A 76 -21.08 -3.80 -20.20
CA GLY A 76 -21.30 -3.57 -18.77
C GLY A 76 -20.45 -2.41 -18.26
N PHE A 77 -20.75 -1.96 -17.04
CA PHE A 77 -19.96 -0.96 -16.33
C PHE A 77 -19.29 -1.63 -15.13
N ALA A 78 -17.97 -1.52 -15.05
CA ALA A 78 -17.22 -1.87 -13.86
C ALA A 78 -17.00 -0.63 -13.01
N HIS A 79 -17.16 -0.79 -11.70
CA HIS A 79 -16.83 0.23 -10.72
C HIS A 79 -15.48 -0.12 -10.11
N GLY A 80 -14.64 0.88 -9.90
CA GLY A 80 -13.32 0.69 -9.30
C GLY A 80 -12.86 1.96 -8.61
N ILE A 81 -11.66 1.89 -8.06
CA ILE A 81 -11.00 3.01 -7.41
C ILE A 81 -9.67 3.23 -8.12
N LYS A 82 -9.44 4.45 -8.58
CA LYS A 82 -8.15 4.89 -9.10
C LYS A 82 -7.34 5.40 -7.93
N ILE A 83 -6.18 4.79 -7.70
CA ILE A 83 -5.24 5.20 -6.64
C ILE A 83 -4.09 5.97 -7.29
N ILE A 84 -3.75 7.12 -6.73
CA ILE A 84 -2.65 7.97 -7.16
C ILE A 84 -1.68 8.09 -5.98
N LEU A 85 -0.44 7.65 -6.18
CA LEU A 85 0.60 7.69 -5.17
C LEU A 85 1.72 8.63 -5.65
N THR A 86 2.07 9.62 -4.81
CA THR A 86 3.19 10.53 -5.09
C THR A 86 4.41 10.08 -4.31
N VAL A 87 5.52 9.93 -5.03
CA VAL A 87 6.83 9.55 -4.47
C VAL A 87 7.79 10.72 -4.65
N SER A 88 8.55 11.03 -3.60
CA SER A 88 9.60 12.05 -3.66
C SER A 88 10.80 11.55 -4.47
N ASP A 89 11.26 12.36 -5.42
CA ASP A 89 12.43 12.07 -6.27
C ASP A 89 13.76 12.08 -5.52
N GLN A 90 13.79 12.50 -4.26
CA GLN A 90 15.05 12.59 -3.50
C GLN A 90 15.69 11.24 -3.17
N ILE A 91 15.02 10.12 -3.48
CA ILE A 91 15.34 8.80 -2.93
C ILE A 91 15.53 7.74 -4.04
N LEU A 92 15.19 8.06 -5.30
CA LEU A 92 15.49 7.19 -6.43
C LEU A 92 16.89 7.52 -6.98
N PRO A 93 17.91 6.66 -6.77
CA PRO A 93 19.16 6.81 -7.49
C PRO A 93 18.88 6.74 -9.00
N LYS A 94 19.49 7.66 -9.76
CA LYS A 94 19.47 7.65 -11.23
C LYS A 94 20.05 6.37 -11.81
#